data_AF-A0A955N1W8-F1
#
_entry.id   AF-A0A955N1W8-F1
#
_cell.length_a   1.000
_cell.length_b   1.000
_cell.length_c   1.000
_cell.angle_alpha   90.00
_cell.angle_beta   90.00
_cell.angle_gamma   90.00
#
_symmetry.space_group_name_H-M   'P 1'
#
loop_
_entity.id
_entity.type
_entity.pdbx_description
1 polymer ?
#
loop_
_entity_poly.entity_id
_entity_poly.type
_entity_poly.pdbx_seq_one_letter_code
_entity_poly.pdbx_strand_id
1 'polypeptide(L)'
;DTGLHIKTAGTTWLEELIGLAEAGGEGLSMAQQIYTQAYRRFDELSAPYAEVIDIQPDHLPKPEEVALWSSEDYTLALRHDPNSGGFNPDFRQLLHIGYKIAAEMGDRYTQALVDHEEVIAKNVTENLYERHIRPLFLPT
;
A
#
# COMPACT_ATOMS: atom_id res chain seq x y z
N ASP A 1 11.84 -2.75 33.75
CA ASP A 1 10.55 -2.25 33.26
C ASP A 1 10.62 -0.81 32.80
N THR A 2 11.00 -0.66 31.54
CA THR A 2 10.80 0.56 30.76
C THR A 2 9.97 0.10 29.57
N GLY A 3 8.68 0.41 29.55
CA GLY A 3 7.72 -0.12 28.57
C GLY A 3 8.11 0.12 27.11
N LEU A 4 7.39 -0.51 26.19
CA LEU A 4 7.63 -0.45 24.74
C LEU A 4 6.69 0.56 24.05
N HIS A 5 7.22 1.34 23.10
CA HIS A 5 6.43 2.21 22.22
C HIS A 5 6.68 1.82 20.76
N ILE A 6 5.61 1.52 20.02
CA ILE A 6 5.66 1.12 18.62
C ILE A 6 4.93 2.16 17.78
N LYS A 7 5.54 2.52 16.64
CA LYS A 7 4.93 3.41 15.65
C LYS A 7 4.74 2.64 14.34
N THR A 8 3.50 2.57 13.91
CA THR A 8 3.13 2.22 12.53
C THR A 8 2.58 3.49 11.87
N ALA A 9 2.84 3.66 10.58
CA ALA A 9 2.30 4.78 9.82
C ALA A 9 2.10 4.36 8.36
N GLY A 10 3.19 4.27 7.60
CA GLY A 10 3.09 3.97 6.18
C GLY A 10 2.60 2.56 5.85
N THR A 11 2.70 1.60 6.79
CA THR A 11 2.07 0.29 6.62
C THR A 11 0.55 0.35 6.67
N THR A 12 -0.05 1.24 7.48
CA THR A 12 -1.51 1.46 7.50
C THR A 12 -2.00 2.00 6.16
N TRP A 13 -1.32 3.00 5.62
CA TRP A 13 -1.59 3.54 4.28
C TRP A 13 -1.59 2.44 3.19
N LEU A 14 -0.62 1.53 3.24
CA LEU A 14 -0.56 0.42 2.28
C LEU A 14 -1.74 -0.55 2.43
N GLU A 15 -2.23 -0.79 3.65
CA GLU A 15 -3.40 -1.64 3.85
C GLU A 15 -4.73 -0.97 3.44
N GLU A 16 -4.84 0.36 3.54
CA GLU A 16 -5.94 1.12 2.94
C GLU A 16 -5.95 0.95 1.41
N LEU A 17 -4.78 1.09 0.78
CA LEU A 17 -4.63 0.92 -0.66
C LEU A 17 -4.92 -0.51 -1.12
N ILE A 18 -4.49 -1.52 -0.34
CA ILE A 18 -4.84 -2.92 -0.56
C ILE A 18 -6.36 -3.10 -0.44
N GLY A 19 -7.00 -2.55 0.58
CA GLY A 19 -8.45 -2.64 0.75
C GLY A 19 -9.23 -2.02 -0.41
N LEU A 20 -8.79 -0.87 -0.93
CA LEU A 20 -9.34 -0.27 -2.15
C LEU A 20 -9.18 -1.18 -3.38
N ALA A 21 -8.00 -1.78 -3.56
CA ALA A 21 -7.76 -2.70 -4.66
C ALA A 21 -8.60 -3.98 -4.55
N GLU A 22 -8.76 -4.54 -3.35
CA GLU A 22 -9.62 -5.71 -3.07
C GLU A 22 -11.10 -5.43 -3.32
N ALA A 23 -11.57 -4.21 -3.05
CA ALA A 23 -12.95 -3.82 -3.33
C ALA A 23 -13.28 -3.82 -4.84
N GLY A 24 -12.26 -3.78 -5.71
CA GLY A 24 -12.43 -3.80 -7.16
C GLY A 24 -13.02 -2.49 -7.71
N GLY A 25 -13.53 -2.53 -8.94
CA GLY A 25 -14.23 -1.41 -9.56
C GLY A 25 -13.47 -0.07 -9.52
N GLU A 26 -14.12 0.96 -8.99
CA GLU A 26 -13.49 2.28 -8.80
C GLU A 26 -12.35 2.27 -7.78
N GLY A 27 -12.40 1.41 -6.75
CA GLY A 27 -11.33 1.25 -5.76
C GLY A 27 -10.03 0.73 -6.39
N LEU A 28 -10.13 -0.32 -7.21
CA LEU A 28 -8.99 -0.82 -8.00
C LEU A 28 -8.50 0.23 -9.00
N SER A 29 -9.44 0.87 -9.72
CA SER A 29 -9.10 1.92 -10.69
C SER A 29 -8.36 3.08 -10.04
N MET A 30 -8.72 3.44 -8.79
CA MET A 30 -8.03 4.44 -8.01
C MET A 30 -6.63 3.99 -7.60
N ALA A 31 -6.48 2.75 -7.13
CA ALA A 31 -5.17 2.21 -6.76
C ALA A 31 -4.21 2.19 -7.96
N GLN A 32 -4.68 1.74 -9.12
CA GLN A 32 -3.92 1.76 -10.38
C GLN A 32 -3.55 3.20 -10.82
N GLN A 33 -4.45 4.17 -10.62
CA GLN A 33 -4.16 5.58 -10.88
C GLN A 33 -3.07 6.12 -9.94
N ILE A 34 -3.13 5.77 -8.64
CA ILE A 34 -2.09 6.14 -7.67
C ILE A 34 -0.74 5.58 -8.11
N TYR A 35 -0.68 4.30 -8.47
CA TYR A 35 0.54 3.67 -8.98
C TYR A 35 1.06 4.38 -10.24
N THR A 36 0.20 4.64 -11.22
CA THR A 36 0.57 5.30 -12.48
C THR A 36 1.21 6.67 -12.23
N GLN A 37 0.66 7.45 -11.31
CA GLN A 37 1.20 8.76 -10.94
C GLN A 37 2.50 8.62 -10.15
N ALA A 38 2.58 7.66 -9.24
CA ALA A 38 3.79 7.40 -8.47
C ALA A 38 4.96 7.00 -9.37
N TYR A 39 4.72 6.11 -10.35
CA TYR A 39 5.69 5.72 -11.36
C TYR A 39 6.21 6.91 -12.17
N ARG A 40 5.30 7.78 -12.64
CA ARG A 40 5.66 8.97 -13.43
C ARG A 40 6.39 10.05 -12.63
N ARG A 41 6.15 10.11 -11.31
CA ARG A 41 6.73 11.10 -10.40
C ARG A 41 7.77 10.46 -9.47
N PHE A 42 8.39 9.36 -9.91
CA PHE A 42 9.34 8.59 -9.12
C PHE A 42 10.42 9.46 -8.47
N ASP A 43 11.11 10.29 -9.26
CA ASP A 43 12.20 11.17 -8.76
C ASP A 43 11.71 12.16 -7.69
N GLU A 44 10.52 12.74 -7.88
CA GLU A 44 9.93 13.68 -6.91
C GLU A 44 9.59 12.99 -5.59
N LEU A 45 8.96 11.81 -5.67
CA LEU A 45 8.49 11.07 -4.51
C LEU A 45 9.64 10.37 -3.77
N SER A 46 10.69 9.96 -4.47
CA SER A 46 11.85 9.26 -3.91
C SER A 46 12.84 10.21 -3.23
N ALA A 47 12.98 11.45 -3.71
CA ALA A 47 13.99 12.38 -3.20
C ALA A 47 14.00 12.56 -1.66
N PRO A 48 12.85 12.70 -0.96
CA PRO A 48 12.83 12.82 0.50
C PRO A 48 13.19 11.53 1.25
N TYR A 49 13.19 10.39 0.56
CA TYR A 49 13.36 9.06 1.14
C TYR A 49 14.58 8.32 0.57
N ALA A 50 15.44 8.99 -0.19
CA ALA A 50 16.53 8.38 -0.94
C ALA A 50 17.50 7.54 -0.07
N GLU A 51 17.63 7.85 1.21
CA GLU A 51 18.49 7.10 2.15
C GLU A 51 17.84 5.83 2.71
N VAL A 52 16.52 5.67 2.56
CA VAL A 52 15.74 4.60 3.23
C VAL A 52 14.91 3.74 2.27
N ILE A 53 14.93 4.05 0.98
CA ILE A 53 14.33 3.21 -0.06
C ILE A 53 15.42 2.46 -0.81
N ASP A 54 15.08 1.27 -1.27
CA ASP A 54 15.89 0.46 -2.17
C ASP A 54 14.96 -0.02 -3.29
N ILE A 55 14.68 0.88 -4.23
CA ILE A 55 13.82 0.62 -5.39
C ILE A 55 14.69 0.51 -6.64
N GLN A 56 14.59 -0.61 -7.33
CA GLN A 56 15.18 -0.85 -8.65
C GLN A 56 14.13 -0.49 -9.73
N PRO A 57 14.27 0.61 -10.49
CA PRO A 57 13.22 1.09 -11.39
C PRO A 57 12.88 0.12 -12.53
N ASP A 58 13.81 -0.74 -12.91
CA ASP A 58 13.64 -1.80 -13.91
C ASP A 58 12.83 -3.00 -13.41
N HIS A 59 12.67 -3.15 -12.10
CA HIS A 59 11.78 -4.14 -11.49
C HIS A 59 10.33 -3.66 -11.38
N LEU A 60 10.08 -2.36 -11.62
CA LEU A 60 8.73 -1.80 -11.55
C LEU A 60 7.92 -2.18 -12.80
N PRO A 61 6.75 -2.81 -12.66
CA PRO A 61 5.88 -3.12 -13.80
C PRO A 61 5.41 -1.82 -14.45
N LYS A 62 5.26 -1.83 -15.78
CA LYS A 62 4.88 -0.58 -16.47
C LYS A 62 3.44 -0.20 -16.11
N PRO A 63 3.09 1.11 -16.06
CA PRO A 63 1.73 1.52 -15.75
C PRO A 63 0.65 0.90 -16.66
N GLU A 64 0.96 0.69 -17.95
CA GLU A 64 0.06 0.01 -18.88
C GLU A 64 -0.20 -1.47 -18.54
N GLU A 65 0.76 -2.14 -17.90
CA GLU A 65 0.61 -3.51 -17.41
C GLU A 65 -0.27 -3.52 -16.16
N VAL A 66 0.04 -2.65 -15.19
CA VAL A 66 -0.70 -2.56 -13.92
C VAL A 66 -2.15 -2.12 -14.13
N ALA A 67 -2.42 -1.30 -15.16
CA ALA A 67 -3.78 -0.91 -15.52
C ALA A 67 -4.66 -2.09 -15.99
N LEU A 68 -4.05 -3.21 -16.39
CA LEU A 68 -4.75 -4.43 -16.82
C LEU A 68 -4.86 -5.48 -15.72
N TRP A 69 -4.18 -5.27 -14.59
CA TRP A 69 -4.20 -6.20 -13.47
C TRP A 69 -5.60 -6.34 -12.88
N SER A 70 -5.91 -7.56 -12.46
CA SER A 70 -7.05 -7.81 -11.60
C SER A 70 -6.79 -7.31 -10.17
N SER A 71 -7.83 -7.25 -9.34
CA SER A 71 -7.69 -6.99 -7.90
C SER A 71 -6.73 -8.00 -7.24
N GLU A 72 -6.77 -9.26 -7.68
CA GLU A 72 -5.89 -10.32 -7.16
C GLU A 72 -4.43 -10.02 -7.51
N ASP A 73 -4.11 -9.74 -8.78
CA ASP A 73 -2.74 -9.46 -9.20
C ASP A 73 -2.16 -8.24 -8.47
N TYR A 74 -2.95 -7.16 -8.37
CA TYR A 74 -2.53 -5.92 -7.72
C TYR A 74 -2.26 -6.13 -6.22
N THR A 75 -3.16 -6.83 -5.54
CA THR A 75 -3.04 -7.05 -4.09
C THR A 75 -1.94 -8.05 -3.77
N LEU A 76 -1.74 -9.07 -4.61
CA LEU A 76 -0.65 -10.04 -4.49
C LEU A 76 0.72 -9.37 -4.64
N ALA A 77 0.85 -8.43 -5.57
CA ALA A 77 2.07 -7.63 -5.74
C ALA A 77 2.33 -6.69 -4.57
N LEU A 78 1.28 -6.10 -3.99
CA LEU A 78 1.40 -5.09 -2.93
C LEU A 78 1.58 -5.66 -1.53
N ARG A 79 0.90 -6.77 -1.22
CA ARG A 79 0.82 -7.32 0.15
C ARG A 79 2.16 -7.85 0.59
N HIS A 80 2.58 -7.52 1.81
CA HIS A 80 3.85 -7.98 2.35
C HIS A 80 3.80 -9.47 2.70
N ASP A 81 4.12 -10.31 1.71
CA ASP A 81 4.36 -11.75 1.88
C ASP A 81 5.58 -12.17 1.05
N PRO A 82 6.78 -12.21 1.66
CA PRO A 82 8.01 -12.61 0.98
C PRO A 82 8.01 -14.03 0.40
N ASN A 83 7.06 -14.89 0.82
CA ASN A 83 6.95 -16.26 0.30
C ASN A 83 5.99 -16.35 -0.90
N SER A 84 5.27 -15.26 -1.21
CA SER A 84 4.39 -15.19 -2.37
C SER A 84 5.20 -14.92 -3.64
N GLY A 85 5.01 -15.76 -4.66
CA GLY A 85 5.65 -15.56 -5.96
C GLY A 85 5.19 -14.31 -6.71
N GLY A 86 4.07 -13.70 -6.30
CA GLY A 86 3.57 -12.46 -6.89
C GLY A 86 4.02 -11.19 -6.17
N PHE A 87 4.60 -11.30 -4.97
CA PHE A 87 5.02 -10.12 -4.20
C PHE A 87 6.15 -9.36 -4.89
N ASN A 88 6.00 -8.03 -5.00
CA ASN A 88 7.02 -7.16 -5.56
C ASN A 88 7.45 -6.09 -4.53
N PRO A 89 8.66 -6.18 -3.96
CA PRO A 89 9.13 -5.24 -2.93
C PRO A 89 9.35 -3.82 -3.46
N ASP A 90 9.78 -3.68 -4.72
CA ASP A 90 9.99 -2.40 -5.40
C ASP A 90 8.64 -1.67 -5.59
N PHE A 91 7.63 -2.41 -6.05
CA PHE A 91 6.25 -1.94 -6.21
C PHE A 91 5.66 -1.46 -4.87
N ARG A 92 5.83 -2.25 -3.81
CA ARG A 92 5.38 -1.89 -2.46
C ARG A 92 6.08 -0.64 -1.94
N GLN A 93 7.39 -0.53 -2.09
CA GLN A 93 8.14 0.64 -1.63
C GLN A 93 7.75 1.91 -2.39
N LEU A 94 7.53 1.83 -3.71
CA LEU A 94 7.05 2.97 -4.48
C LEU A 94 5.68 3.45 -3.98
N LEU A 95 4.75 2.54 -3.75
CA LEU A 95 3.43 2.89 -3.21
C LEU A 95 3.52 3.37 -1.76
N HIS A 96 4.48 2.89 -0.97
CA HIS A 96 4.69 3.33 0.41
C HIS A 96 5.05 4.82 0.49
N ILE A 97 5.81 5.33 -0.49
CA ILE A 97 6.13 6.76 -0.63
C ILE A 97 5.12 7.52 -1.52
N GLY A 98 4.14 6.82 -2.09
CA GLY A 98 3.12 7.36 -3.00
C GLY A 98 1.92 8.03 -2.33
N TYR A 99 1.86 8.07 -0.98
CA TYR A 99 0.72 8.63 -0.23
C TYR A 99 0.40 10.10 -0.58
N LYS A 100 1.40 10.87 -1.03
CA LYS A 100 1.22 12.25 -1.51
C LYS A 100 0.21 12.31 -2.67
N ILE A 101 0.21 11.32 -3.55
CA ILE A 101 -0.70 11.25 -4.69
C ILE A 101 -2.16 11.11 -4.23
N ALA A 102 -2.43 10.25 -3.25
CA ALA A 102 -3.77 10.12 -2.69
C ALA A 102 -4.21 11.39 -1.96
N ALA A 103 -3.30 12.05 -1.24
CA ALA A 103 -3.61 13.34 -0.62
C ALA A 103 -4.04 14.41 -1.65
N GLU A 104 -3.39 14.45 -2.81
CA GLU A 104 -3.73 15.35 -3.90
C GLU A 104 -5.07 15.01 -4.59
N MET A 105 -5.58 13.77 -4.46
CA MET A 105 -6.91 13.39 -4.95
C MET A 105 -8.07 13.96 -4.08
N GLY A 106 -7.77 14.44 -2.88
CA GLY A 106 -8.72 15.12 -2.00
C GLY A 106 -9.98 14.30 -1.70
N ASP A 107 -11.15 14.93 -1.83
CA ASP A 107 -12.47 14.35 -1.51
C ASP A 107 -12.75 13.03 -2.23
N ARG A 108 -12.18 12.84 -3.44
CA ARG A 108 -12.34 11.59 -4.19
C ARG A 108 -11.73 10.42 -3.42
N TYR A 109 -10.54 10.60 -2.86
CA TYR A 109 -9.87 9.54 -2.10
C TYR A 109 -10.59 9.28 -0.77
N THR A 110 -10.91 10.34 -0.03
CA THR A 110 -11.57 10.18 1.28
C THR A 110 -12.97 9.59 1.16
N GLN A 111 -13.73 9.91 0.11
CA GLN A 111 -15.02 9.28 -0.14
C GLN A 111 -14.86 7.78 -0.48
N ALA A 112 -13.85 7.40 -1.26
CA ALA A 112 -13.59 5.99 -1.54
C ALA A 112 -13.23 5.19 -0.28
N LEU A 113 -12.57 5.82 0.70
CA LEU A 113 -12.34 5.18 2.01
C LEU A 113 -13.64 4.90 2.76
N VAL A 114 -14.61 5.82 2.69
CA VAL A 114 -15.94 5.64 3.30
C VAL A 114 -16.73 4.56 2.56
N ASP A 115 -16.75 4.60 1.23
CA ASP A 115 -17.54 3.68 0.40
C ASP A 115 -17.02 2.23 0.50
N HIS A 116 -15.74 2.04 0.83
CA HIS A 116 -15.08 0.74 0.95
C HIS A 116 -14.61 0.42 2.37
N GLU A 117 -15.17 1.08 3.38
CA GLU A 117 -14.77 0.99 4.79
C GLU A 117 -14.68 -0.46 5.28
N GLU A 118 -15.67 -1.30 4.97
CA GLU A 118 -15.72 -2.69 5.45
C GLU A 118 -14.50 -3.51 5.03
N VAL A 119 -14.08 -3.39 3.77
CA VAL A 119 -12.93 -4.13 3.21
C VAL A 119 -11.61 -3.54 3.72
N ILE A 120 -11.53 -2.22 3.79
CA ILE A 120 -10.34 -1.50 4.28
C ILE A 120 -10.11 -1.79 5.76
N ALA A 121 -11.15 -1.69 6.59
CA ALA A 121 -11.08 -1.88 8.04
C ALA A 121 -10.59 -3.29 8.39
N LYS A 122 -10.98 -4.31 7.62
CA LYS A 122 -10.46 -5.67 7.77
C LYS A 122 -8.94 -5.72 7.58
N ASN A 123 -8.42 -5.15 6.49
CA ASN A 123 -6.98 -5.15 6.19
C ASN A 123 -6.18 -4.35 7.23
N VAL A 124 -6.66 -3.16 7.58
CA VAL A 124 -6.02 -2.30 8.59
C VAL A 124 -6.01 -2.99 9.96
N THR A 125 -7.11 -3.60 10.35
CA THR A 125 -7.21 -4.34 11.63
C THR A 125 -6.26 -5.52 11.65
N GLU A 126 -6.21 -6.32 10.59
CA GLU A 126 -5.28 -7.46 10.52
C GLU A 126 -3.83 -7.00 10.65
N ASN A 127 -3.44 -5.93 9.96
CA ASN A 127 -2.09 -5.40 10.06
C ASN A 127 -1.78 -4.89 11.47
N LEU A 128 -2.62 -4.04 12.05
CA LEU A 128 -2.34 -3.43 13.36
C LEU A 128 -2.46 -4.46 14.49
N TYR A 129 -3.54 -5.23 14.52
CA TYR A 129 -3.82 -6.13 15.63
C TYR A 129 -3.10 -7.47 15.47
N GLU A 130 -3.36 -8.20 14.38
CA GLU A 130 -2.86 -9.57 14.23
C GLU A 130 -1.36 -9.63 13.91
N ARG A 131 -0.85 -8.73 13.08
CA ARG A 131 0.57 -8.76 12.65
C ARG A 131 1.53 -7.98 13.55
N HIS A 132 1.05 -7.00 14.32
CA HIS A 132 1.90 -6.16 15.16
C HIS A 132 1.58 -6.27 16.65
N ILE A 133 0.35 -5.99 17.09
CA ILE A 133 0.02 -5.96 18.53
C ILE A 133 0.05 -7.37 19.14
N ARG A 134 -0.65 -8.34 18.55
CA ARG A 134 -0.75 -9.70 19.11
C ARG A 134 0.62 -10.36 19.28
N PRO A 135 1.52 -10.40 18.28
CA PRO A 135 2.80 -11.11 18.42
C PRO A 135 3.76 -10.50 19.44
N LEU A 136 3.59 -9.20 19.73
CA LEU A 136 4.48 -8.47 20.63
C LEU A 136 3.96 -8.38 22.07
N PHE A 137 2.65 -8.44 22.27
CA PHE A 137 2.03 -8.18 23.59
C PHE A 137 1.14 -9.30 24.13
N LEU A 138 0.63 -10.20 23.27
CA LEU A 138 -0.28 -11.24 23.70
C LEU A 138 0.45 -12.59 23.79
N PRO A 139 0.08 -13.46 24.75
CA PRO A 139 0.64 -14.80 24.83
C PRO A 139 0.25 -15.61 23.58
N THR A 140 1.19 -16.40 23.07
CA THR A 140 0.95 -17.47 22.09
C THR A 140 0.14 -18.61 22.68
#